data_AF-A0A535IZ52-F1
#
_entry.id   AF-A0A535IZ52-F1
#
_cell.length_a   1.000
_cell.length_b   1.000
_cell.length_c   1.000
_cell.angle_alpha   90.00
_cell.angle_beta   90.00
_cell.angle_gamma   90.00
#
_symmetry.space_group_name_H-M   'P 1'
#
loop_
_entity.id
_entity.type
_entity.pdbx_description
1 polymer ?
#
loop_
_entity_poly.entity_id
_entity_poly.type
_entity_poly.pdbx_seq_one_letter_code
_entity_poly.pdbx_strand_id
1 'polypeptide(L)'
;MSNEVKDTGMVLKIGHLYPTLMSVAADRGNLFSIERRCKWRGIATEVEQIFVKQTPDFTKYDLILFHGGADREMELASRDIQAKAPSLQEAAEANIVFLSVCAGY
;
A
#
# COMPACT_ATOMS: atom_id res chain seq x y z
N MET A 1 29.51 -9.92 -15.27
CA MET A 1 28.82 -8.91 -16.10
C MET A 1 27.89 -8.14 -15.18
N SER A 2 28.24 -6.90 -14.84
CA SER A 2 27.40 -6.00 -14.06
C SER A 2 26.29 -5.47 -14.98
N ASN A 3 25.04 -5.91 -14.75
CA ASN A 3 23.89 -5.22 -15.33
C ASN A 3 23.72 -3.89 -14.59
N GLU A 4 24.25 -2.80 -15.15
CA GLU A 4 23.89 -1.47 -14.69
C GLU A 4 22.40 -1.27 -14.93
N VAL A 5 21.65 -1.17 -13.84
CA VAL A 5 20.23 -0.83 -13.90
C VAL A 5 20.14 0.66 -14.22
N LYS A 6 19.60 1.00 -15.39
CA LYS A 6 19.38 2.38 -15.81
C LYS A 6 18.27 3.01 -14.98
N ASP A 7 18.56 4.13 -14.32
CA ASP A 7 17.55 4.94 -13.63
C ASP A 7 16.54 5.50 -14.64
N THR A 8 15.25 5.38 -14.30
CA THR A 8 14.13 5.84 -15.11
C THR A 8 13.69 7.26 -14.76
N GLY A 9 14.12 7.79 -13.61
CA GLY A 9 13.59 9.05 -13.06
C GLY A 9 12.15 8.97 -12.55
N MET A 10 11.54 7.77 -12.56
CA MET A 10 10.19 7.55 -12.05
C MET A 10 10.20 7.17 -10.57
N VAL A 11 9.16 7.59 -9.84
CA VAL A 11 8.92 7.24 -8.43
C VAL A 11 7.53 6.63 -8.32
N LEU A 12 7.43 5.43 -7.76
CA LEU A 12 6.17 4.79 -7.41
C LEU A 12 5.79 5.15 -5.97
N LYS A 13 4.68 5.87 -5.80
CA LYS A 13 4.14 6.26 -4.49
C LYS A 13 3.18 5.20 -3.96
N ILE A 14 3.51 4.65 -2.79
CA ILE A 14 2.80 3.54 -2.18
C ILE A 14 2.15 3.99 -0.87
N GLY A 15 0.84 3.89 -0.78
CA GLY A 15 0.09 4.00 0.47
C GLY A 15 -0.01 2.64 1.15
N HIS A 16 0.67 2.45 2.28
CA HIS A 16 0.67 1.20 3.03
C HIS A 16 -0.30 1.27 4.20
N LEU A 17 -1.48 0.66 4.03
CA LEU A 17 -2.60 0.80 4.94
C LEU A 17 -2.49 -0.16 6.14
N TYR A 18 -2.51 0.42 7.35
CA TYR A 18 -2.47 -0.29 8.64
C TYR A 18 -1.28 -1.25 8.84
N PRO A 19 -0.03 -0.81 8.66
CA PRO A 19 1.16 -1.69 8.66
C PRO A 19 1.42 -2.43 9.98
N THR A 20 0.80 -2.01 11.08
CA THR A 20 0.91 -2.63 12.41
C THR A 20 -0.30 -3.47 12.81
N LEU A 21 -1.45 -3.27 12.16
CA LEU A 21 -2.69 -4.02 12.47
C LEU A 21 -2.95 -5.10 11.42
N MET A 22 -2.70 -4.79 10.15
CA MET A 22 -2.98 -5.65 9.00
C MET A 22 -1.68 -6.22 8.45
N SER A 23 -0.86 -6.79 9.33
CA SER A 23 0.47 -7.32 9.00
C SER A 23 0.51 -8.84 8.84
N VAL A 24 -0.65 -9.50 8.83
CA VAL A 24 -0.81 -10.93 8.58
C VAL A 24 -0.99 -11.12 7.06
N ALA A 25 -0.71 -12.31 6.55
CA ALA A 25 -0.81 -12.62 5.11
C ALA A 25 0.22 -11.87 4.21
N ALA A 26 1.49 -11.96 4.60
CA ALA A 26 2.65 -11.58 3.77
C ALA A 26 2.70 -10.11 3.34
N ASP A 27 2.10 -9.21 4.10
CA ASP A 27 2.15 -7.75 3.90
C ASP A 27 3.56 -7.24 3.56
N ARG A 28 4.50 -7.38 4.51
CA ARG A 28 5.90 -6.97 4.32
C ARG A 28 6.57 -7.68 3.15
N GLY A 29 6.16 -8.92 2.85
CA GLY A 29 6.68 -9.70 1.73
C GLY A 29 6.23 -9.14 0.38
N ASN A 30 4.97 -8.70 0.28
CA ASN A 30 4.43 -8.05 -0.91
C ASN A 30 5.09 -6.69 -1.13
N LEU A 31 5.17 -5.84 -0.10
CA LEU A 31 5.86 -4.55 -0.18
C LEU A 31 7.32 -4.74 -0.62
N PHE A 32 8.06 -5.62 0.07
CA PHE A 32 9.45 -5.92 -0.28
C PHE A 32 9.60 -6.41 -1.73
N SER A 33 8.69 -7.26 -2.19
CA SER A 33 8.71 -7.77 -3.56
C SER A 33 8.48 -6.66 -4.58
N ILE A 34 7.57 -5.72 -4.31
CA ILE A 34 7.31 -4.55 -5.16
C ILE A 34 8.54 -3.66 -5.22
N GLU A 35 9.08 -3.25 -4.07
CA GLU A 35 10.28 -2.40 -3.99
C GLU A 35 11.47 -3.05 -4.71
N ARG A 36 11.67 -4.36 -4.52
CA ARG A 36 12.73 -5.11 -5.18
C ARG A 36 12.55 -5.13 -6.69
N ARG A 37 11.32 -5.31 -7.18
CA ARG A 37 10.98 -5.31 -8.60
C ARG A 37 11.11 -3.94 -9.25
N CYS A 38 10.75 -2.87 -8.55
CA CYS A 38 10.99 -1.49 -8.98
C CYS A 38 12.48 -1.21 -9.09
N LYS A 39 13.26 -1.59 -8.07
CA LYS A 39 14.72 -1.45 -8.06
C LYS A 39 15.40 -2.15 -9.24
N TRP A 40 14.96 -3.35 -9.63
CA TRP A 40 15.50 -4.05 -10.81
C TRP A 40 15.20 -3.36 -12.14
N ARG A 41 14.26 -2.42 -12.15
CA ARG A 41 13.83 -1.66 -13.33
C ARG A 41 14.24 -0.20 -13.28
N GLY A 42 15.02 0.20 -12.26
CA GLY A 42 15.44 1.59 -12.09
C GLY A 42 14.30 2.53 -11.71
N ILE A 43 13.27 2.03 -11.05
CA ILE A 43 12.13 2.80 -10.53
C ILE A 43 12.33 2.97 -9.03
N ALA A 44 12.28 4.21 -8.53
CA ALA A 44 12.33 4.49 -7.11
C ALA A 44 10.96 4.23 -6.46
N THR A 45 10.94 3.99 -5.15
CA THR A 45 9.71 3.81 -4.38
C THR A 45 9.66 4.77 -3.21
N GLU A 46 8.50 5.37 -2.99
CA GLU A 46 8.18 6.15 -1.79
C GLU A 46 7.02 5.45 -1.07
N VAL A 47 7.20 5.11 0.20
CA VAL A 47 6.20 4.38 0.98
C VAL A 47 5.71 5.27 2.12
N GLU A 48 4.42 5.56 2.13
CA GLU A 48 3.75 6.22 3.25
C GLU A 48 2.97 5.19 4.06
N GLN A 49 3.31 5.06 5.33
CA GLN A 49 2.61 4.22 6.27
C GLN A 49 1.39 4.96 6.84
N ILE A 50 0.21 4.38 6.66
CA ILE A 50 -1.06 5.00 7.02
C ILE A 50 -1.65 4.23 8.20
N PHE A 51 -1.66 4.87 9.36
CA PHE A 51 -2.12 4.29 10.61
C PHE A 51 -3.60 4.61 10.89
N VAL A 52 -4.10 4.04 12.00
CA VAL A 52 -5.44 4.34 12.53
C VAL A 52 -5.58 5.85 12.74
N LYS A 53 -6.76 6.41 12.43
CA LYS A 53 -7.09 7.85 12.52
C LYS A 53 -6.32 8.77 11.56
N GLN A 54 -5.53 8.23 10.62
CA GLN A 54 -4.93 9.01 9.53
C GLN A 54 -5.75 8.81 8.25
N THR A 55 -6.20 9.89 7.64
CA THR A 55 -6.94 9.85 6.36
C THR A 55 -6.28 10.83 5.40
N PRO A 56 -5.24 10.41 4.67
CA PRO A 56 -4.68 11.23 3.60
C PRO A 56 -5.67 11.28 2.43
N ASP A 57 -5.41 12.20 1.49
CA ASP A 57 -5.93 12.08 0.14
C ASP A 57 -5.30 10.85 -0.52
N PHE A 58 -6.09 9.80 -0.75
CA PHE A 58 -5.63 8.55 -1.33
C PHE A 58 -5.38 8.64 -2.85
N THR A 59 -5.87 9.68 -3.52
CA THR A 59 -5.64 9.89 -4.96
C THR A 59 -4.19 10.28 -5.28
N LYS A 60 -3.40 10.65 -4.27
CA LYS A 60 -1.98 11.02 -4.43
C LYS A 60 -1.04 9.82 -4.61
N TYR A 61 -1.51 8.60 -4.38
CA TYR A 61 -0.71 7.38 -4.50
C TYR A 61 -0.88 6.73 -5.87
N ASP A 62 0.11 5.95 -6.29
CA ASP A 62 0.02 5.10 -7.48
C ASP A 62 -0.48 3.69 -7.12
N LEU A 63 -0.18 3.26 -5.89
CA LEU A 63 -0.52 1.94 -5.35
C LEU A 63 -0.93 2.03 -3.89
N ILE A 64 -2.03 1.38 -3.51
CA ILE A 64 -2.46 1.21 -2.14
C ILE A 64 -2.36 -0.27 -1.77
N LEU A 65 -1.66 -0.56 -0.67
CA LEU A 65 -1.49 -1.89 -0.10
C LEU A 65 -2.43 -2.07 1.11
N PHE A 66 -3.21 -3.14 1.10
CA PHE A 66 -4.12 -3.46 2.20
C PHE A 66 -4.22 -4.98 2.41
N HIS A 67 -3.72 -5.49 3.54
CA HIS A 67 -3.59 -6.93 3.80
C HIS A 67 -4.55 -7.41 4.90
N GLY A 68 -4.37 -8.65 5.35
CA GLY A 68 -5.11 -9.24 6.45
C GLY A 68 -4.49 -8.93 7.81
N GLY A 69 -5.31 -8.96 8.87
CA GLY A 69 -4.87 -8.89 10.26
C GLY A 69 -5.35 -10.10 11.04
N ALA A 70 -4.98 -10.19 12.32
CA ALA A 70 -5.65 -11.08 13.26
C ALA A 70 -7.00 -10.47 13.69
N ASP A 71 -7.91 -11.28 14.24
CA ASP A 71 -9.31 -10.90 14.46
C ASP A 71 -9.49 -9.56 15.22
N ARG A 72 -8.72 -9.34 16.30
CA ARG A 72 -8.83 -8.13 17.13
C ARG A 72 -8.32 -6.89 16.38
N GLU A 73 -7.18 -7.00 15.72
CA GLU A 73 -6.58 -5.91 14.94
C GLU A 73 -7.46 -5.55 13.73
N MET A 74 -8.07 -6.57 13.12
CA MET A 74 -8.99 -6.41 12.00
C MET A 74 -10.29 -5.72 12.43
N GLU A 75 -10.81 -6.02 13.62
CA GLU A 75 -11.96 -5.30 14.19
C GLU A 75 -11.65 -3.79 14.36
N LEU A 76 -10.46 -3.44 14.84
CA LEU A 76 -10.03 -2.05 14.95
C LEU A 76 -9.91 -1.38 13.57
N ALA A 77 -9.27 -2.05 12.62
CA ALA A 77 -9.13 -1.54 11.25
C ALA A 77 -10.48 -1.37 10.54
N SER A 78 -11.42 -2.30 10.74
CA SER A 78 -12.77 -2.28 10.15
C SER A 78 -13.61 -1.08 10.62
N ARG A 79 -13.45 -0.66 11.88
CA ARG A 79 -14.11 0.55 12.40
C ARG A 79 -13.47 1.82 11.83
N ASP A 80 -12.16 1.86 11.76
CA ASP A 80 -11.43 3.05 11.31
C ASP A 80 -11.52 3.26 9.79
N ILE A 81 -11.60 2.19 8.99
CA ILE A 81 -11.67 2.29 7.53
C ILE A 81 -12.96 2.97 7.05
N GLN A 82 -14.02 2.96 7.86
CA GLN A 82 -15.25 3.70 7.55
C GLN A 82 -14.99 5.21 7.37
N ALA A 83 -14.06 5.78 8.15
CA ALA A 83 -13.67 7.18 8.03
C ALA A 83 -12.74 7.45 6.83
N LYS A 84 -12.10 6.41 6.28
CA LYS A 84 -11.26 6.49 5.07
C LYS A 84 -12.04 6.17 3.79
N ALA A 85 -13.19 5.52 3.92
CA ALA A 85 -13.96 4.98 2.79
C ALA A 85 -14.26 5.99 1.68
N PRO A 86 -14.67 7.24 1.96
CA PRO A 86 -14.91 8.22 0.89
C PRO A 86 -13.67 8.47 0.03
N SER A 87 -12.50 8.71 0.65
CA SER A 87 -11.27 8.97 -0.10
C SER A 87 -10.70 7.70 -0.78
N LEU A 88 -10.92 6.53 -0.19
CA LEU A 88 -10.58 5.24 -0.84
C LEU A 88 -11.45 4.98 -2.08
N GLN A 89 -12.73 5.35 -2.03
CA GLN A 89 -13.64 5.28 -3.19
C GLN A 89 -13.21 6.24 -4.29
N GLU A 90 -12.89 7.49 -3.95
CA GLU A 90 -12.34 8.47 -4.90
C GLU A 90 -11.05 7.95 -5.56
N ALA A 91 -10.15 7.32 -4.79
CA ALA A 91 -8.94 6.72 -5.34
C ALA A 91 -9.23 5.56 -6.31
N ALA A 92 -10.21 4.72 -6.00
CA ALA A 92 -10.63 3.64 -6.91
C ALA A 92 -11.23 4.21 -8.22
N GLU A 93 -12.05 5.25 -8.13
CA GLU A 93 -12.61 5.96 -9.30
C GLU A 93 -11.53 6.67 -10.12
N ALA A 94 -10.48 7.15 -9.47
CA ALA A 94 -9.30 7.75 -10.10
C ALA A 94 -8.32 6.73 -10.71
N ASN A 95 -8.64 5.44 -10.70
CA ASN A 95 -7.80 4.34 -11.19
C ASN A 95 -6.49 4.15 -10.43
N ILE A 96 -6.45 4.50 -9.13
CA ILE A 96 -5.33 4.11 -8.27
C ILE A 96 -5.33 2.59 -8.12
N VAL A 97 -4.15 1.97 -8.18
CA VAL A 97 -4.03 0.52 -8.09
C VAL A 97 -4.18 0.08 -6.65
N PHE A 98 -4.96 -0.98 -6.41
CA PHE A 98 -5.06 -1.62 -5.10
C PHE A 98 -4.46 -3.03 -5.17
N LEU A 99 -3.62 -3.36 -4.20
CA LEU A 99 -3.28 -4.74 -3.87
C LEU A 99 -3.89 -5.07 -2.51
N SER A 100 -5.07 -5.69 -2.56
CA SER A 100 -5.79 -6.21 -1.41
C SER A 100 -5.57 -7.71 -1.22
N VAL A 101 -5.34 -8.14 0.03
CA VAL A 101 -5.06 -9.56 0.35
C VAL A 101 -5.86 -10.01 1.56
N CYS A 102 -6.49 -11.19 1.48
CA CYS A 102 -7.28 -11.78 2.56
C CYS A 102 -8.39 -10.81 3.01
N ALA A 103 -8.49 -10.50 4.31
CA ALA A 103 -9.49 -9.57 4.84
C ALA A 103 -9.33 -8.11 4.37
N GLY A 104 -8.24 -7.79 3.66
CA GLY A 104 -8.08 -6.52 2.98
C GLY A 104 -8.88 -6.41 1.67
N TYR A 105 -9.39 -7.52 1.11
CA TYR A 105 -10.25 -7.56 -0.08
C TYR A 105 -11.72 -7.52 0.32
#